data_AF-A0A1G4R3W6-F1
#
_entry.id   AF-A0A1G4R3W6-F1
#
_cell.length_a   1.000
_cell.length_b   1.000
_cell.length_c   1.000
_cell.angle_alpha   90.00
_cell.angle_beta   90.00
_cell.angle_gamma   90.00
#
_symmetry.space_group_name_H-M   'P 1'
#
loop_
_entity.id
_entity.type
_entity.pdbx_description
1 polymer ?
#
loop_
_entity_poly.entity_id
_entity_poly.type
_entity_poly.pdbx_seq_one_letter_code
_entity_poly.pdbx_strand_id
1 'polypeptide(L)'
;MNDSEDLKKEDLLTMMEQMQDQLDLEKEERSKAQEKISTLSSENSRLRRELQKKSETIVSLNEKIESLSKSDLQLQKSEAMMQEALKLQREAEDKVSACNRRAEILTARESKVSDREDNLDREIKSKAENMIKSDRQRLEWEYKSKASAITKKYDTMTKTYYVELVSLVIFSLIASLSQIWKEPVIIEDVTDFFSGLWNILLTGYGLAKYAGRNIAGVAEAINNPTASAIVYWVICILVIVAIIGAVGAGIVYISYRYATYMREHQWDRHTVIVVVADLAVTMFLAGEISSVIPVNLILMQILLFLGYSGVRAWIQHSQRTQSYF
;
A
#
# COMPACT_ATOMS: atom_id res chain seq x y z
N MET A 1 131.83 -146.33 2.35
CA MET A 1 131.02 -146.19 3.59
C MET A 1 131.50 -144.88 4.21
N ASN A 2 130.73 -143.79 4.24
CA ASN A 2 129.31 -143.66 4.50
C ASN A 2 128.75 -142.41 3.78
N ASP A 3 127.66 -142.60 3.03
CA ASP A 3 127.06 -141.65 2.08
C ASP A 3 125.63 -141.28 2.56
N SER A 4 125.51 -140.91 3.85
CA SER A 4 124.21 -140.79 4.54
C SER A 4 124.05 -139.56 5.45
N GLU A 5 125.04 -138.67 5.55
CA GLU A 5 124.93 -137.44 6.39
C GLU A 5 124.77 -136.15 5.59
N ASP A 6 125.20 -136.06 4.33
CA ASP A 6 125.11 -134.80 3.57
C ASP A 6 123.68 -134.50 3.05
N LEU A 7 122.88 -135.53 2.74
CA LEU A 7 121.53 -135.36 2.20
C LEU A 7 120.51 -134.76 3.20
N LYS A 8 120.76 -134.79 4.52
CA LYS A 8 119.84 -134.22 5.53
C LYS A 8 120.10 -132.74 5.83
N LYS A 9 121.30 -132.25 5.50
CA LYS A 9 121.70 -130.87 5.80
C LYS A 9 121.16 -129.89 4.75
N GLU A 10 121.07 -130.36 3.52
CA GLU A 10 120.62 -129.58 2.37
C GLU A 10 119.10 -129.33 2.40
N ASP A 11 118.30 -130.32 2.82
CA ASP A 11 116.84 -130.17 2.99
C ASP A 11 116.43 -129.24 4.15
N LEU A 12 117.23 -129.15 5.21
CA LEU A 12 116.93 -128.27 6.35
C LEU A 12 117.20 -126.79 6.01
N LEU A 13 118.17 -126.54 5.14
CA LEU A 13 118.61 -125.21 4.75
C LEU A 13 117.57 -124.54 3.84
N THR A 14 117.05 -125.27 2.85
CA THR A 14 115.97 -124.80 1.96
C THR A 14 114.68 -124.50 2.71
N MET A 15 114.35 -125.27 3.76
CA MET A 15 113.15 -125.03 4.56
C MET A 15 113.29 -123.77 5.44
N MET A 16 114.46 -123.50 6.00
CA MET A 16 114.72 -122.24 6.72
C MET A 16 114.68 -121.03 5.78
N GLU A 17 115.21 -121.16 4.56
CA GLU A 17 115.20 -120.12 3.54
C GLU A 17 113.76 -119.78 3.09
N GLN A 18 112.92 -120.78 2.83
CA GLN A 18 111.49 -120.56 2.54
C GLN A 18 110.70 -119.95 3.71
N MET A 19 111.01 -120.34 4.95
CA MET A 19 110.32 -119.82 6.13
C MET A 19 110.72 -118.36 6.40
N GLN A 20 111.95 -117.99 6.08
CA GLN A 20 112.44 -116.63 6.20
C GLN A 20 111.84 -115.71 5.12
N ASP A 21 111.71 -116.20 3.88
CA ASP A 21 111.01 -115.49 2.81
C ASP A 21 109.50 -115.31 3.10
N GLN A 22 108.82 -116.31 3.68
CA GLN A 22 107.43 -116.15 4.11
C GLN A 22 107.26 -115.10 5.21
N LEU A 23 108.19 -115.05 6.17
CA LEU A 23 108.14 -114.10 7.28
C LEU A 23 108.36 -112.65 6.79
N ASP A 24 109.24 -112.45 5.82
CA ASP A 24 109.49 -111.13 5.25
C ASP A 24 108.35 -110.67 4.32
N LEU A 25 107.71 -111.59 3.58
CA LEU A 25 106.51 -111.29 2.81
C LEU A 25 105.34 -110.85 3.72
N GLU A 26 105.14 -111.56 4.83
CA GLU A 26 104.07 -111.26 5.79
C GLU A 26 104.30 -109.92 6.51
N LYS A 27 105.57 -109.59 6.83
CA LYS A 27 105.93 -108.27 7.37
C LYS A 27 105.65 -107.14 6.39
N GLU A 28 105.95 -107.33 5.10
CA GLU A 28 105.69 -106.33 4.08
C GLU A 28 104.18 -106.11 3.87
N GLU A 29 103.39 -107.18 3.85
CA GLU A 29 101.92 -107.08 3.82
C GLU A 29 101.36 -106.37 5.06
N ARG A 30 101.90 -106.64 6.25
CA ARG A 30 101.48 -105.99 7.50
C ARG A 30 101.81 -104.49 7.49
N SER A 31 102.97 -104.10 6.95
CA SER A 31 103.36 -102.70 6.78
C SER A 31 102.43 -101.97 5.83
N LYS A 32 102.12 -102.57 4.66
CA LYS A 32 101.17 -102.01 3.68
C LYS A 32 99.75 -101.90 4.25
N ALA A 33 99.30 -102.91 5.00
CA ALA A 33 98.00 -102.86 5.67
C ALA A 33 97.93 -101.74 6.72
N GLN A 34 99.00 -101.53 7.49
CA GLN A 34 99.07 -100.50 8.53
C GLN A 34 99.13 -99.08 7.94
N GLU A 35 99.82 -98.90 6.82
CA GLU A 35 99.82 -97.64 6.05
C GLU A 35 98.42 -97.34 5.46
N LYS A 36 97.72 -98.37 4.98
CA LYS A 36 96.34 -98.24 4.47
C LYS A 36 95.35 -97.91 5.59
N ILE A 37 95.52 -98.49 6.77
CA ILE A 37 94.71 -98.17 7.96
C ILE A 37 94.96 -96.72 8.40
N SER A 38 96.20 -96.24 8.40
CA SER A 38 96.52 -94.87 8.81
C SER A 38 95.98 -93.83 7.82
N THR A 39 96.09 -94.09 6.51
CA THR A 39 95.50 -93.25 5.46
C THR A 39 93.97 -93.25 5.52
N LEU A 40 93.33 -94.42 5.62
CA LEU A 40 91.87 -94.51 5.78
C LEU A 40 91.38 -93.86 7.07
N SER A 41 92.11 -93.98 8.18
CA SER A 41 91.77 -93.32 9.44
C SER A 41 91.86 -91.80 9.31
N SER A 42 92.90 -91.29 8.66
CA SER A 42 93.05 -89.85 8.38
C SER A 42 91.90 -89.33 7.52
N GLU A 43 91.54 -90.06 6.46
CA GLU A 43 90.44 -89.70 5.56
C GLU A 43 89.07 -89.76 6.26
N ASN A 44 88.83 -90.78 7.07
CA ASN A 44 87.61 -90.91 7.88
C ASN A 44 87.49 -89.77 8.91
N SER A 45 88.61 -89.34 9.51
CA SER A 45 88.63 -88.17 10.41
C SER A 45 88.32 -86.86 9.68
N ARG A 46 88.74 -86.73 8.41
CA ARG A 46 88.49 -85.56 7.58
C ARG A 46 87.03 -85.51 7.13
N LEU A 47 86.50 -86.65 6.66
CA LEU A 47 85.09 -86.80 6.30
C LEU A 47 84.17 -86.51 7.49
N ARG A 48 84.49 -87.02 8.69
CA ARG A 48 83.73 -86.68 9.92
C ARG A 48 83.70 -85.17 10.19
N ARG A 49 84.83 -84.47 10.01
CA ARG A 49 84.89 -83.00 10.16
C ARG A 49 84.09 -82.26 9.10
N GLU A 50 84.14 -82.70 7.83
CA GLU A 50 83.33 -82.11 6.76
C GLU A 50 81.82 -82.36 6.99
N LEU A 51 81.45 -83.54 7.46
CA LEU A 51 80.08 -83.92 7.77
C LEU A 51 79.53 -83.11 8.96
N GLN A 52 80.36 -82.89 9.99
CA GLN A 52 80.02 -82.00 11.10
C GLN A 52 79.81 -80.55 10.63
N LYS A 53 80.73 -79.99 9.83
CA LYS A 53 80.56 -78.63 9.26
C LYS A 53 79.29 -78.50 8.41
N LYS A 54 78.98 -79.52 7.59
CA LYS A 54 77.74 -79.53 6.80
C LYS A 54 76.52 -79.60 7.71
N SER A 55 76.56 -80.40 8.78
CA SER A 55 75.48 -80.47 9.77
C SER A 55 75.24 -79.13 10.47
N GLU A 56 76.30 -78.45 10.92
CA GLU A 56 76.21 -77.12 11.53
C GLU A 56 75.66 -76.09 10.54
N THR A 57 76.09 -76.13 9.28
CA THR A 57 75.57 -75.27 8.21
C THR A 57 74.08 -75.53 7.96
N ILE A 58 73.66 -76.80 7.91
CA ILE A 58 72.24 -77.17 7.76
C ILE A 58 71.41 -76.63 8.92
N VAL A 59 71.87 -76.78 10.16
CA VAL A 59 71.16 -76.25 11.34
C VAL A 59 71.00 -74.74 11.25
N SER A 60 72.07 -73.99 10.95
CA SER A 60 72.01 -72.52 10.83
C SER A 60 71.10 -72.04 9.69
N LEU A 61 71.07 -72.76 8.57
CA LEU A 61 70.17 -72.46 7.46
C LEU A 61 68.72 -72.78 7.84
N ASN A 62 68.48 -73.86 8.59
CA ASN A 62 67.14 -74.23 9.03
C ASN A 62 66.56 -73.21 10.01
N GLU A 63 67.37 -72.72 10.95
CA GLU A 63 67.00 -71.60 11.85
C GLU A 63 66.69 -70.31 11.07
N LYS A 64 67.47 -70.03 10.02
CA LYS A 64 67.25 -68.88 9.14
C LYS A 64 65.96 -69.01 8.32
N ILE A 65 65.65 -70.20 7.83
CA ILE A 65 64.40 -70.50 7.13
C ILE A 65 63.20 -70.33 8.08
N GLU A 66 63.30 -70.81 9.32
CA GLU A 66 62.23 -70.67 10.31
C GLU A 66 61.98 -69.20 10.66
N SER A 67 63.02 -68.41 10.86
CA SER A 67 62.89 -66.97 11.14
C SER A 67 62.32 -66.17 9.96
N LEU A 68 62.77 -66.46 8.73
CA LEU A 68 62.20 -65.86 7.52
C LEU A 68 60.73 -66.24 7.33
N SER A 69 60.37 -67.52 7.55
CA SER A 69 58.99 -67.98 7.47
C SER A 69 58.07 -67.27 8.49
N LYS A 70 58.54 -67.05 9.73
CA LYS A 70 57.80 -66.26 10.73
C LYS A 70 57.65 -64.81 10.31
N SER A 71 58.70 -64.21 9.73
CA SER A 71 58.67 -62.84 9.23
C SER A 71 57.70 -62.69 8.05
N ASP A 72 57.70 -63.61 7.09
CA ASP A 72 56.77 -63.62 5.95
C ASP A 72 55.33 -63.76 6.41
N LEU A 73 55.07 -64.62 7.41
CA LEU A 73 53.74 -64.76 7.99
C LEU A 73 53.26 -63.46 8.67
N GLN A 74 54.16 -62.75 9.37
CA GLN A 74 53.85 -61.46 9.96
C GLN A 74 53.61 -60.37 8.91
N LEU A 75 54.42 -60.35 7.84
CA LEU A 75 54.25 -59.43 6.72
C LEU A 75 52.90 -59.66 6.05
N GLN A 76 52.57 -60.91 5.73
CA GLN A 76 51.29 -61.28 5.13
C GLN A 76 50.09 -60.89 6.01
N LYS A 77 50.21 -61.08 7.33
CA LYS A 77 49.19 -60.65 8.30
C LYS A 77 49.06 -59.12 8.35
N SER A 78 50.18 -58.40 8.27
CA SER A 78 50.20 -56.94 8.22
C SER A 78 49.60 -56.39 6.92
N GLU A 79 49.91 -57.01 5.78
CA GLU A 79 49.35 -56.66 4.48
C GLU A 79 47.83 -56.90 4.44
N ALA A 80 47.37 -58.04 4.99
CA ALA A 80 45.94 -58.33 5.11
C ALA A 80 45.21 -57.30 5.97
N MET A 81 45.76 -56.93 7.14
CA MET A 81 45.20 -55.87 7.98
C MET A 81 45.19 -54.51 7.28
N MET A 82 46.24 -54.17 6.52
CA MET A 82 46.30 -52.92 5.76
C MET A 82 45.25 -52.87 4.64
N GLN A 83 45.01 -53.98 3.94
CA GLN A 83 43.95 -54.07 2.93
C GLN A 83 42.57 -53.93 3.56
N GLU A 84 42.33 -54.54 4.73
CA GLU A 84 41.07 -54.41 5.46
C GLU A 84 40.85 -52.97 5.95
N ALA A 85 41.88 -52.32 6.49
CA ALA A 85 41.83 -50.92 6.90
C ALA A 85 41.54 -49.97 5.71
N LEU A 86 42.17 -50.21 4.54
CA LEU A 86 41.89 -49.45 3.32
C LEU A 86 40.44 -49.65 2.84
N LYS A 87 39.91 -50.88 2.95
CA LYS A 87 38.53 -51.17 2.60
C LYS A 87 37.55 -50.46 3.53
N LEU A 88 37.79 -50.52 4.85
CA LEU A 88 36.99 -49.80 5.85
C LEU A 88 37.05 -48.28 5.64
N GLN A 89 38.22 -47.74 5.29
CA GLN A 89 38.38 -46.32 4.98
C GLN A 89 37.56 -45.93 3.74
N ARG A 90 37.62 -46.72 2.66
CA ARG A 90 36.78 -46.49 1.46
C ARG A 90 35.29 -46.55 1.79
N GLU A 91 34.85 -47.54 2.56
CA GLU A 91 33.45 -47.64 2.99
C GLU A 91 33.01 -46.46 3.87
N ALA A 92 33.91 -45.91 4.69
CA ALA A 92 33.64 -44.71 5.48
C ALA A 92 33.56 -43.45 4.60
N GLU A 93 34.47 -43.28 3.63
CA GLU A 93 34.45 -42.19 2.65
C GLU A 93 33.19 -42.24 1.78
N ASP A 94 32.79 -43.42 1.33
CA ASP A 94 31.54 -43.64 0.59
C ASP A 94 30.32 -43.27 1.44
N LYS A 95 30.29 -43.65 2.72
CA LYS A 95 29.22 -43.26 3.65
C LYS A 95 29.18 -41.75 3.90
N VAL A 96 30.33 -41.11 4.08
CA VAL A 96 30.42 -39.65 4.26
C VAL A 96 29.94 -38.92 3.01
N SER A 97 30.37 -39.34 1.82
CA SER A 97 29.92 -38.74 0.57
C SER A 97 28.42 -38.92 0.33
N ALA A 98 27.87 -40.09 0.67
CA ALA A 98 26.43 -40.34 0.63
C ALA A 98 25.66 -39.47 1.64
N CYS A 99 26.20 -39.28 2.85
CA CYS A 99 25.61 -38.40 3.86
C CYS A 99 25.63 -36.93 3.41
N ASN A 100 26.75 -36.46 2.86
CA ASN A 100 26.88 -35.10 2.32
C ASN A 100 25.90 -34.85 1.18
N ARG A 101 25.77 -35.79 0.23
CA ARG A 101 24.74 -35.72 -0.82
C ARG A 101 23.33 -35.63 -0.27
N ARG A 102 23.00 -36.41 0.77
CA ARG A 102 21.69 -36.33 1.43
C ARG A 102 21.47 -34.97 2.11
N ALA A 103 22.49 -34.43 2.76
CA ALA A 103 22.44 -33.10 3.37
C ALA A 103 22.20 -32.01 2.31
N GLU A 104 22.93 -32.04 1.19
CA GLU A 104 22.73 -31.11 0.07
C GLU A 104 21.32 -31.19 -0.54
N ILE A 105 20.76 -32.41 -0.67
CA ILE A 105 19.38 -32.58 -1.15
C ILE A 105 18.38 -32.00 -0.15
N LEU A 106 18.60 -32.18 1.15
CA LEU A 106 17.73 -31.64 2.19
C LEU A 106 17.80 -30.12 2.24
N THR A 107 18.98 -29.51 2.20
CA THR A 107 19.14 -28.05 2.19
C THR A 107 18.53 -27.43 0.93
N ALA A 108 18.70 -28.06 -0.24
CA ALA A 108 18.05 -27.61 -1.47
C ALA A 108 16.51 -27.72 -1.38
N ARG A 109 15.98 -28.73 -0.69
CA ARG A 109 14.54 -28.87 -0.45
C ARG A 109 14.04 -27.81 0.53
N GLU A 110 14.75 -27.54 1.62
CA GLU A 110 14.41 -26.50 2.59
C GLU A 110 14.39 -25.11 1.94
N SER A 111 15.40 -24.78 1.13
CA SER A 111 15.43 -23.53 0.36
C SER A 111 14.20 -23.40 -0.55
N LYS A 112 13.82 -24.45 -1.29
CA LYS A 112 12.62 -24.43 -2.14
C LYS A 112 11.32 -24.29 -1.36
N VAL A 113 11.25 -24.83 -0.13
CA VAL A 113 10.09 -24.68 0.75
C VAL A 113 10.02 -23.25 1.27
N SER A 114 11.13 -22.70 1.75
CA SER A 114 11.22 -21.30 2.19
C SER A 114 10.82 -20.32 1.09
N ASP A 115 11.32 -20.52 -0.14
CA ASP A 115 10.95 -19.67 -1.29
C ASP A 115 9.45 -19.73 -1.60
N ARG A 116 8.83 -20.92 -1.44
CA ARG A 116 7.39 -21.11 -1.61
C ARG A 116 6.60 -20.44 -0.51
N GLU A 117 7.03 -20.57 0.74
CA GLU A 117 6.40 -19.93 1.90
C GLU A 117 6.44 -18.40 1.77
N ASP A 118 7.60 -17.83 1.44
CA ASP A 118 7.75 -16.38 1.20
C ASP A 118 6.89 -15.88 0.03
N ASN A 119 6.71 -16.69 -1.01
CA ASN A 119 5.81 -16.34 -2.10
C ASN A 119 4.34 -16.39 -1.66
N LEU A 120 3.96 -17.41 -0.89
CA LEU A 120 2.60 -17.55 -0.37
C LEU A 120 2.23 -16.41 0.58
N ASP A 121 3.15 -16.03 1.48
CA ASP A 121 2.95 -14.93 2.42
C ASP A 121 2.79 -13.60 1.70
N ARG A 122 3.58 -13.36 0.63
CA ARG A 122 3.41 -12.18 -0.23
C ARG A 122 2.06 -12.18 -0.94
N GLU A 123 1.62 -13.33 -1.45
CA GLU A 123 0.32 -13.46 -2.13
C GLU A 123 -0.85 -13.26 -1.15
N ILE A 124 -0.79 -13.85 0.04
CA ILE A 124 -1.78 -13.68 1.11
C ILE A 124 -1.86 -12.21 1.52
N LYS A 125 -0.72 -11.56 1.76
CA LYS A 125 -0.67 -10.14 2.14
C LYS A 125 -1.27 -9.25 1.06
N SER A 126 -0.86 -9.45 -0.20
CA SER A 126 -1.42 -8.70 -1.34
C SER A 126 -2.92 -8.91 -1.48
N LYS A 127 -3.41 -10.15 -1.33
CA LYS A 127 -4.83 -10.46 -1.40
C LYS A 127 -5.62 -9.83 -0.25
N ALA A 128 -5.08 -9.86 0.97
CA ALA A 128 -5.68 -9.22 2.14
C ALA A 128 -5.76 -7.69 1.97
N GLU A 129 -4.68 -7.04 1.53
CA GLU A 129 -4.67 -5.61 1.24
C GLU A 129 -5.69 -5.23 0.16
N ASN A 130 -5.79 -6.02 -0.91
CA ASN A 130 -6.76 -5.80 -1.97
C ASN A 130 -8.21 -6.01 -1.50
N MET A 131 -8.48 -7.00 -0.64
CA MET A 131 -9.81 -7.19 -0.02
C MET A 131 -10.18 -5.99 0.85
N ILE A 132 -9.28 -5.53 1.73
CA ILE A 132 -9.53 -4.36 2.58
C ILE A 132 -9.79 -3.11 1.74
N LYS A 133 -9.01 -2.91 0.67
CA LYS A 133 -9.19 -1.77 -0.25
C LYS A 133 -10.53 -1.84 -0.98
N SER A 134 -10.90 -3.02 -1.48
CA SER A 134 -12.19 -3.31 -2.11
C SER A 134 -13.34 -3.01 -1.17
N ASP A 135 -13.29 -3.54 0.06
CA ASP A 135 -14.35 -3.37 1.05
C ASP A 135 -14.50 -1.91 1.47
N ARG A 136 -13.39 -1.19 1.64
CA ARG A 136 -13.42 0.25 1.91
C ARG A 136 -14.07 1.02 0.76
N GLN A 137 -13.68 0.75 -0.48
CA GLN A 137 -14.28 1.41 -1.65
C GLN A 137 -15.78 1.10 -1.77
N ARG A 138 -16.18 -0.13 -1.51
CA ARG A 138 -17.59 -0.53 -1.48
C ARG A 138 -18.35 0.21 -0.39
N LEU A 139 -17.81 0.30 0.82
CA LEU A 139 -18.43 1.01 1.94
C LEU A 139 -18.58 2.51 1.65
N GLU A 140 -17.54 3.13 1.08
CA GLU A 140 -17.56 4.54 0.65
C GLU A 140 -18.62 4.77 -0.44
N TRP A 141 -18.73 3.87 -1.41
CA TRP A 141 -19.75 3.95 -2.46
C TRP A 141 -21.17 3.76 -1.90
N GLU A 142 -21.38 2.78 -1.03
CA GLU A 142 -22.66 2.55 -0.36
C GLU A 142 -23.07 3.75 0.51
N TYR A 143 -22.12 4.33 1.26
CA TYR A 143 -22.35 5.54 2.05
C TYR A 143 -22.72 6.72 1.16
N LYS A 144 -21.95 6.98 0.11
CA LYS A 144 -22.20 8.09 -0.84
C LYS A 144 -23.54 7.92 -1.56
N SER A 145 -23.88 6.70 -1.94
CA SER A 145 -25.15 6.37 -2.59
C SER A 145 -26.34 6.60 -1.64
N LYS A 146 -26.25 6.10 -0.39
CA LYS A 146 -27.27 6.34 0.64
C LYS A 146 -27.41 7.82 0.97
N ALA A 147 -26.31 8.54 1.15
CA ALA A 147 -26.32 9.98 1.39
C ALA A 147 -26.99 10.73 0.23
N SER A 148 -26.63 10.43 -1.02
CA SER A 148 -27.26 11.04 -2.20
C SER A 148 -28.76 10.72 -2.29
N ALA A 149 -29.17 9.48 -2.00
CA ALA A 149 -30.57 9.09 -2.00
C ALA A 149 -31.37 9.84 -0.93
N ILE A 150 -30.82 9.97 0.28
CA ILE A 150 -31.41 10.74 1.37
C ILE A 150 -31.54 12.23 0.96
N THR A 151 -30.47 12.84 0.46
CA THR A 151 -30.51 14.25 0.00
C THR A 151 -31.54 14.46 -1.10
N LYS A 152 -31.62 13.56 -2.10
CA LYS A 152 -32.65 13.62 -3.16
C LYS A 152 -34.07 13.50 -2.59
N LYS A 153 -34.29 12.60 -1.62
CA LYS A 153 -35.59 12.44 -0.96
C LYS A 153 -35.97 13.71 -0.19
N TYR A 154 -35.04 14.30 0.57
CA TYR A 154 -35.28 15.56 1.28
C TYR A 154 -35.55 16.73 0.34
N ASP A 155 -34.79 16.88 -0.75
CA ASP A 155 -35.02 17.93 -1.75
C ASP A 155 -36.41 17.80 -2.41
N THR A 156 -36.80 16.57 -2.74
CA THR A 156 -38.13 16.29 -3.30
C THR A 156 -39.23 16.61 -2.29
N MET A 157 -39.12 16.14 -1.05
CA MET A 157 -40.10 16.44 0.00
C MET A 157 -40.21 17.95 0.27
N THR A 158 -39.06 18.65 0.34
CA THR A 158 -39.02 20.09 0.56
C THR A 158 -39.75 20.84 -0.56
N LYS A 159 -39.53 20.44 -1.82
CA LYS A 159 -40.24 21.00 -2.97
C LYS A 159 -41.75 20.74 -2.90
N THR A 160 -42.18 19.54 -2.49
CA THR A 160 -43.60 19.21 -2.36
C THR A 160 -44.28 20.06 -1.28
N TYR A 161 -43.73 20.06 -0.05
CA TYR A 161 -44.25 20.91 1.04
C TYR A 161 -44.28 22.39 0.66
N TYR A 162 -43.24 22.85 -0.04
CA TYR A 162 -43.16 24.22 -0.52
C TYR A 162 -44.32 24.55 -1.49
N VAL A 163 -44.59 23.68 -2.48
CA VAL A 163 -45.68 23.88 -3.44
C VAL A 163 -47.04 23.88 -2.73
N GLU A 164 -47.24 22.99 -1.76
CA GLU A 164 -48.47 22.94 -0.96
C GLU A 164 -48.66 24.22 -0.13
N LEU A 165 -47.62 24.69 0.57
CA LEU A 165 -47.67 25.94 1.34
C LEU A 165 -47.98 27.14 0.46
N VAL A 166 -47.32 27.26 -0.71
CA VAL A 166 -47.60 28.34 -1.66
C VAL A 166 -49.03 28.27 -2.17
N SER A 167 -49.51 27.07 -2.51
CA SER A 167 -50.87 26.88 -2.99
C SER A 167 -51.90 27.29 -1.94
N LEU A 168 -51.68 26.93 -0.67
CA LEU A 168 -52.52 27.34 0.45
C LEU A 168 -52.51 28.85 0.66
N VAL A 169 -51.34 29.49 0.62
CA VAL A 169 -51.19 30.94 0.80
C VAL A 169 -51.84 31.72 -0.35
N ILE A 170 -51.69 31.25 -1.60
CA ILE A 170 -52.38 31.85 -2.75
C ILE A 170 -53.89 31.65 -2.64
N PHE A 171 -54.34 30.45 -2.27
CA PHE A 171 -55.76 30.16 -2.07
C PHE A 171 -56.36 31.02 -0.96
N SER A 172 -55.69 31.19 0.18
CA SER A 172 -56.14 32.06 1.26
C SER A 172 -56.20 33.52 0.83
N LEU A 173 -55.27 33.97 -0.02
CA LEU A 173 -55.27 35.33 -0.53
C LEU A 173 -56.44 35.56 -1.51
N ILE A 174 -56.74 34.60 -2.39
CA ILE A 174 -57.91 34.66 -3.28
C ILE A 174 -59.22 34.65 -2.46
N ALA A 175 -59.29 33.80 -1.43
CA ALA A 175 -60.44 33.74 -0.53
C ALA A 175 -60.63 35.05 0.25
N SER A 176 -59.54 35.63 0.76
CA SER A 176 -59.54 36.91 1.48
C SER A 176 -59.92 38.06 0.55
N LEU A 177 -59.32 38.16 -0.65
CA LEU A 177 -59.71 39.16 -1.68
C LEU A 177 -61.20 39.11 -2.01
N SER A 178 -61.82 37.91 -1.99
CA SER A 178 -63.25 37.75 -2.24
C SER A 178 -64.13 38.25 -1.07
N GLN A 179 -63.59 38.28 0.15
CA GLN A 179 -64.24 38.84 1.35
C GLN A 179 -64.01 40.35 1.46
N ILE A 180 -62.82 40.83 1.08
CA ILE A 180 -62.39 42.23 1.16
C ILE A 180 -63.28 43.20 0.39
N TRP A 181 -63.83 42.79 -0.77
CA TRP A 181 -64.80 43.62 -1.50
C TRP A 181 -66.06 43.95 -0.69
N LYS A 182 -66.30 43.26 0.43
CA LYS A 182 -67.45 43.47 1.30
C LYS A 182 -67.10 44.27 2.56
N GLU A 183 -65.83 44.54 2.83
CA GLU A 183 -65.39 45.18 4.07
C GLU A 183 -65.14 46.67 3.87
N PRO A 184 -65.95 47.55 4.50
CA PRO A 184 -65.92 48.99 4.22
C PRO A 184 -64.60 49.65 4.65
N VAL A 185 -63.97 49.17 5.72
CA VAL A 185 -62.71 49.70 6.28
C VAL A 185 -61.58 49.63 5.25
N ILE A 186 -61.47 48.54 4.50
CA ILE A 186 -60.39 48.35 3.52
C ILE A 186 -60.63 49.26 2.29
N ILE A 187 -61.88 49.41 1.85
CA ILE A 187 -62.22 50.29 0.72
C ILE A 187 -61.95 51.76 1.06
N GLU A 188 -62.28 52.16 2.28
CA GLU A 188 -62.00 53.50 2.82
C GLU A 188 -60.50 53.76 2.85
N ASP A 189 -59.71 52.84 3.44
CA ASP A 189 -58.25 52.94 3.47
C ASP A 189 -57.63 53.01 2.07
N VAL A 190 -58.11 52.21 1.11
CA VAL A 190 -57.64 52.29 -0.29
C VAL A 190 -57.93 53.67 -0.87
N THR A 191 -59.15 54.17 -0.66
CA THR A 191 -59.58 55.47 -1.20
C THR A 191 -58.79 56.60 -0.57
N ASP A 192 -58.57 56.56 0.74
CA ASP A 192 -57.79 57.56 1.48
C ASP A 192 -56.33 57.58 1.06
N PHE A 193 -55.74 56.40 0.82
CA PHE A 193 -54.36 56.30 0.34
C PHE A 193 -54.20 56.99 -1.03
N PHE A 194 -55.08 56.66 -2.00
CA PHE A 194 -55.01 57.27 -3.33
C PHE A 194 -55.41 58.75 -3.32
N SER A 195 -56.33 59.16 -2.45
CA SER A 195 -56.66 60.58 -2.24
C SER A 195 -55.48 61.34 -1.65
N GLY A 196 -54.74 60.74 -0.72
CA GLY A 196 -53.48 61.27 -0.20
C GLY A 196 -52.43 61.45 -1.29
N LEU A 197 -52.23 60.43 -2.13
CA LEU A 197 -51.32 60.51 -3.29
C LEU A 197 -51.74 61.62 -4.27
N TRP A 198 -53.04 61.76 -4.54
CA TRP A 198 -53.58 62.81 -5.38
C TRP A 198 -53.31 64.21 -4.81
N ASN A 199 -53.49 64.38 -3.50
CA ASN A 199 -53.19 65.65 -2.82
C ASN A 199 -51.70 65.99 -2.83
N ILE A 200 -50.81 65.00 -2.73
CA ILE A 200 -49.36 65.19 -2.88
C ILE A 200 -49.02 65.68 -4.30
N LEU A 201 -49.63 65.08 -5.34
CA LEU A 201 -49.47 65.51 -6.73
C LEU A 201 -49.99 66.95 -6.94
N LEU A 202 -51.15 67.29 -6.38
CA LEU A 202 -51.70 68.64 -6.44
C LEU A 202 -50.83 69.67 -5.72
N THR A 203 -50.25 69.31 -4.58
CA THR A 203 -49.31 70.17 -3.83
C THR A 203 -48.04 70.41 -4.65
N GLY A 204 -47.49 69.37 -5.28
CA GLY A 204 -46.37 69.48 -6.21
C GLY A 204 -46.68 70.38 -7.41
N TYR A 205 -47.88 70.25 -7.97
CA TYR A 205 -48.38 71.13 -9.04
C TYR A 205 -48.51 72.59 -8.57
N GLY A 206 -48.99 72.82 -7.35
CA GLY A 206 -49.07 74.14 -6.73
C GLY A 206 -47.70 74.81 -6.57
N LEU A 207 -46.70 74.05 -6.12
CA LEU A 207 -45.30 74.51 -6.02
C LEU A 207 -44.69 74.83 -7.39
N ALA A 208 -44.93 73.99 -8.40
CA ALA A 208 -44.49 74.24 -9.77
C ALA A 208 -45.10 75.54 -10.34
N LYS A 209 -46.39 75.77 -10.08
CA LYS A 209 -47.09 77.01 -10.48
C LYS A 209 -46.55 78.23 -9.77
N TYR A 210 -46.21 78.13 -8.48
CA TYR A 210 -45.58 79.21 -7.72
C TYR A 210 -44.18 79.55 -8.26
N ALA A 211 -43.36 78.55 -8.56
CA ALA A 211 -42.05 78.74 -9.19
C ALA A 211 -42.17 79.43 -10.57
N GLY A 212 -43.15 79.03 -11.39
CA GLY A 212 -43.42 79.67 -12.68
C GLY A 212 -43.81 81.15 -12.56
N ARG A 213 -44.58 81.52 -11.52
CA ARG A 213 -44.94 82.92 -11.24
C ARG A 213 -43.74 83.78 -10.83
N ASN A 214 -42.77 83.24 -10.11
CA ASN A 214 -41.56 84.00 -9.76
C ASN A 214 -40.66 84.25 -10.98
N ILE A 215 -40.68 83.34 -11.95
CA ILE A 215 -39.95 83.47 -13.21
C ILE A 215 -40.68 84.44 -14.16
N ALA A 216 -42.01 84.60 -14.01
CA ALA A 216 -42.84 85.60 -14.69
C ALA A 216 -42.33 87.04 -14.56
N GLY A 217 -41.84 87.41 -13.37
CA GLY A 217 -41.42 88.77 -13.06
C GLY A 217 -40.24 89.25 -13.93
N VAL A 218 -39.53 88.31 -14.59
CA VAL A 218 -38.46 88.62 -15.54
C VAL A 218 -39.00 88.98 -16.94
N ALA A 219 -40.21 88.51 -17.31
CA ALA A 219 -40.82 88.75 -18.62
C ALA A 219 -41.54 90.12 -18.74
N GLU A 220 -41.81 90.78 -17.60
CA GLU A 220 -42.40 92.13 -17.55
C GLU A 220 -41.43 93.24 -17.99
N ALA A 221 -40.15 92.94 -18.22
CA ALA A 221 -39.16 93.87 -18.76
C ALA A 221 -39.32 94.18 -20.27
N ILE A 222 -40.31 93.59 -20.94
CA ILE A 222 -40.56 93.75 -22.39
C ILE A 222 -41.67 94.78 -22.62
N ASN A 223 -41.34 95.90 -23.28
CA ASN A 223 -42.20 97.08 -23.45
C ASN A 223 -43.46 96.89 -24.33
N ASN A 224 -43.70 95.68 -24.88
CA ASN A 224 -44.86 95.37 -25.72
C ASN A 224 -45.76 94.32 -25.03
N PRO A 225 -47.02 94.68 -24.69
CA PRO A 225 -47.90 93.85 -23.85
C PRO A 225 -48.28 92.51 -24.49
N THR A 226 -48.48 92.47 -25.82
CA THR A 226 -48.86 91.24 -26.53
C THR A 226 -47.69 90.26 -26.61
N ALA A 227 -46.48 90.78 -26.88
CA ALA A 227 -45.27 89.96 -26.95
C ALA A 227 -44.83 89.46 -25.56
N SER A 228 -44.93 90.31 -24.54
CA SER A 228 -44.64 89.94 -23.14
C SER A 228 -45.54 88.80 -22.66
N ALA A 229 -46.85 88.85 -22.95
CA ALA A 229 -47.79 87.79 -22.60
C ALA A 229 -47.44 86.45 -23.27
N ILE A 230 -47.10 86.45 -24.56
CA ILE A 230 -46.73 85.23 -25.29
C ILE A 230 -45.44 84.63 -24.72
N VAL A 231 -44.41 85.46 -24.53
CA VAL A 231 -43.12 85.01 -23.97
C VAL A 231 -43.30 84.47 -22.55
N TYR A 232 -44.14 85.10 -21.74
CA TYR A 232 -44.48 84.63 -20.39
C TYR A 232 -45.11 83.23 -20.38
N TRP A 233 -46.12 82.99 -21.22
CA TRP A 233 -46.77 81.68 -21.29
C TRP A 233 -45.81 80.59 -21.80
N VAL A 234 -44.93 80.92 -22.76
CA VAL A 234 -43.91 79.99 -23.27
C VAL A 234 -42.90 79.61 -22.17
N ILE A 235 -42.39 80.58 -21.41
CA ILE A 235 -41.46 80.32 -20.30
C ILE A 235 -42.14 79.50 -19.19
N CYS A 236 -43.39 79.84 -18.83
CA CYS A 236 -44.15 79.06 -17.85
C CYS A 236 -44.30 77.60 -18.24
N ILE A 237 -44.68 77.32 -19.50
CA ILE A 237 -44.84 75.95 -19.99
C ILE A 237 -43.50 75.21 -19.96
N LEU A 238 -42.41 75.83 -20.42
CA LEU A 238 -41.08 75.21 -20.40
C LEU A 238 -40.62 74.86 -18.99
N VAL A 239 -40.83 75.74 -18.02
CA VAL A 239 -40.46 75.50 -16.62
C VAL A 239 -41.32 74.39 -16.00
N ILE A 240 -42.63 74.40 -16.24
CA ILE A 240 -43.53 73.37 -15.74
C ILE A 240 -43.14 72.00 -16.33
N VAL A 241 -42.86 71.93 -17.64
CA VAL A 241 -42.39 70.70 -18.30
C VAL A 241 -41.04 70.25 -17.74
N ALA A 242 -40.11 71.17 -17.49
CA ALA A 242 -38.81 70.84 -16.90
C ALA A 242 -38.93 70.32 -15.46
N ILE A 243 -39.78 70.92 -14.62
CA ILE A 243 -40.02 70.48 -13.24
C ILE A 243 -40.71 69.12 -13.22
N ILE A 244 -41.78 68.95 -14.00
CA ILE A 244 -42.49 67.66 -14.11
C ILE A 244 -41.54 66.59 -14.66
N GLY A 245 -40.74 66.93 -15.66
CA GLY A 245 -39.73 66.05 -16.24
C GLY A 245 -38.66 65.64 -15.22
N ALA A 246 -38.15 66.56 -14.42
CA ALA A 246 -37.16 66.28 -13.38
C ALA A 246 -37.71 65.41 -12.25
N VAL A 247 -38.92 65.71 -11.77
CA VAL A 247 -39.60 64.90 -10.74
C VAL A 247 -39.93 63.51 -11.28
N GLY A 248 -40.49 63.43 -12.48
CA GLY A 248 -40.80 62.16 -13.16
C GLY A 248 -39.55 61.31 -13.38
N ALA A 249 -38.46 61.91 -13.88
CA ALA A 249 -37.18 61.23 -14.06
C ALA A 249 -36.60 60.74 -12.73
N GLY A 250 -36.70 61.53 -11.65
CA GLY A 250 -36.29 61.12 -10.31
C GLY A 250 -37.05 59.90 -9.79
N ILE A 251 -38.38 59.91 -9.92
CA ILE A 251 -39.23 58.77 -9.52
C ILE A 251 -38.89 57.52 -10.34
N VAL A 252 -38.75 57.65 -11.67
CA VAL A 252 -38.36 56.53 -12.54
C VAL A 252 -36.99 56.00 -12.18
N TYR A 253 -36.02 56.89 -11.91
CA TYR A 253 -34.67 56.49 -11.51
C TYR A 253 -34.66 55.72 -10.19
N ILE A 254 -35.32 56.23 -9.15
CA ILE A 254 -35.42 55.57 -7.84
C ILE A 254 -36.13 54.22 -7.98
N SER A 255 -37.26 54.19 -8.71
CA SER A 255 -38.02 52.96 -8.95
C SER A 255 -37.20 51.94 -9.74
N TYR A 256 -36.45 52.37 -10.75
CA TYR A 256 -35.57 51.50 -11.54
C TYR A 256 -34.42 50.94 -10.70
N ARG A 257 -33.78 51.78 -9.87
CA ARG A 257 -32.71 51.35 -8.95
C ARG A 257 -33.25 50.34 -7.93
N TYR A 258 -34.41 50.61 -7.36
CA TYR A 258 -35.07 49.70 -6.42
C TYR A 258 -35.50 48.39 -7.09
N ALA A 259 -36.07 48.44 -8.29
CA ALA A 259 -36.47 47.25 -9.04
C ALA A 259 -35.26 46.40 -9.43
N THR A 260 -34.16 47.03 -9.85
CA THR A 260 -32.89 46.34 -10.15
C THR A 260 -32.32 45.69 -8.89
N TYR A 261 -32.31 46.41 -7.77
CA TYR A 261 -31.89 45.86 -6.48
C TYR A 261 -32.74 44.65 -6.08
N MET A 262 -34.06 44.77 -6.18
CA MET A 262 -34.99 43.67 -5.91
C MET A 262 -34.71 42.47 -6.79
N ARG A 263 -34.55 42.68 -8.10
CA ARG A 263 -34.27 41.60 -9.07
C ARG A 263 -32.97 40.85 -8.77
N GLU A 264 -31.92 41.56 -8.36
CA GLU A 264 -30.60 40.99 -8.14
C GLU A 264 -30.44 40.33 -6.77
N HIS A 265 -31.08 40.88 -5.72
CA HIS A 265 -30.79 40.52 -4.34
C HIS A 265 -31.96 39.93 -3.57
N GLN A 266 -33.20 40.20 -4.00
CA GLN A 266 -34.38 39.89 -3.21
C GLN A 266 -35.48 39.12 -3.92
N TRP A 267 -35.40 38.94 -5.24
CA TRP A 267 -36.31 38.13 -6.04
C TRP A 267 -36.08 36.62 -5.85
N ASP A 268 -35.89 36.25 -4.58
CA ASP A 268 -35.86 34.89 -4.14
C ASP A 268 -37.27 34.43 -3.82
N ARG A 269 -37.48 33.17 -4.17
CA ARG A 269 -38.69 32.40 -3.90
C ARG A 269 -39.22 32.56 -2.46
N HIS A 270 -38.36 32.77 -1.47
CA HIS A 270 -38.76 33.03 -0.08
C HIS A 270 -39.41 34.39 0.14
N THR A 271 -38.94 35.46 -0.51
CA THR A 271 -39.52 36.80 -0.31
C THR A 271 -40.92 36.89 -0.87
N VAL A 272 -41.19 36.21 -1.98
CA VAL A 272 -42.55 36.13 -2.54
C VAL A 272 -43.51 35.49 -1.53
N ILE A 273 -43.13 34.39 -0.88
CA ILE A 273 -43.99 33.79 0.17
C ILE A 273 -44.22 34.75 1.31
N VAL A 274 -43.16 35.37 1.84
CA VAL A 274 -43.27 36.25 3.01
C VAL A 274 -44.21 37.41 2.71
N VAL A 275 -44.08 38.05 1.55
CA VAL A 275 -44.94 39.16 1.13
C VAL A 275 -46.39 38.73 0.97
N VAL A 276 -46.64 37.58 0.35
CA VAL A 276 -48.01 37.09 0.11
C VAL A 276 -48.66 36.62 1.42
N ALA A 277 -47.91 35.98 2.32
CA ALA A 277 -48.40 35.57 3.63
C ALA A 277 -48.68 36.78 4.54
N ASP A 278 -47.77 37.76 4.57
CA ASP A 278 -47.93 39.02 5.30
C ASP A 278 -49.19 39.76 4.83
N LEU A 279 -49.37 39.90 3.51
CA LEU A 279 -50.57 40.49 2.93
C LEU A 279 -51.85 39.73 3.33
N ALA A 280 -51.83 38.40 3.33
CA ALA A 280 -52.98 37.59 3.75
C ALA A 280 -53.32 37.79 5.24
N VAL A 281 -52.31 37.92 6.11
CA VAL A 281 -52.51 38.17 7.55
C VAL A 281 -53.06 39.56 7.80
N THR A 282 -52.48 40.59 7.16
CA THR A 282 -52.94 41.98 7.27
C THR A 282 -54.39 42.12 6.80
N MET A 283 -54.76 41.41 5.73
CA MET A 283 -56.13 41.39 5.22
C MET A 283 -57.09 40.66 6.16
N PHE A 284 -56.71 39.50 6.71
CA PHE A 284 -57.56 38.74 7.62
C PHE A 284 -57.85 39.48 8.93
N LEU A 285 -56.85 40.21 9.45
CA LEU A 285 -56.96 40.96 10.70
C LEU A 285 -57.33 42.42 10.50
N ALA A 286 -57.82 42.81 9.31
CA ALA A 286 -57.99 44.21 8.96
C ALA A 286 -58.84 44.98 9.97
N GLY A 287 -60.04 44.47 10.30
CA GLY A 287 -60.92 45.10 11.29
C GLY A 287 -60.31 45.20 12.70
N GLU A 288 -59.55 44.19 13.13
CA GLU A 288 -58.87 44.19 14.44
C GLU A 288 -57.70 45.17 14.47
N ILE A 289 -56.91 45.24 13.38
CA ILE A 289 -55.75 46.13 13.27
C ILE A 289 -56.20 47.59 13.25
N SER A 290 -57.21 47.94 12.44
CA SER A 290 -57.73 49.30 12.35
C SER A 290 -58.33 49.79 13.67
N SER A 291 -58.83 48.88 14.50
CA SER A 291 -59.37 49.19 15.83
C SER A 291 -58.26 49.57 16.83
N VAL A 292 -57.09 48.94 16.75
CA VAL A 292 -55.96 49.19 17.66
C VAL A 292 -55.07 50.33 17.15
N ILE A 293 -54.84 50.40 15.84
CA ILE A 293 -53.94 51.35 15.20
C ILE A 293 -54.71 52.05 14.07
N PRO A 294 -55.07 53.34 14.21
CA PRO A 294 -55.78 54.10 13.19
C PRO A 294 -54.80 54.57 12.10
N VAL A 295 -54.08 53.63 11.51
CA VAL A 295 -53.17 53.87 10.37
C VAL A 295 -53.70 53.07 9.20
N ASN A 296 -53.70 53.71 8.03
CA ASN A 296 -54.11 53.10 6.78
C ASN A 296 -53.36 51.78 6.52
N LEU A 297 -54.11 50.70 6.29
CA LEU A 297 -53.58 49.36 6.10
C LEU A 297 -52.60 49.26 4.92
N ILE A 298 -52.81 50.01 3.84
CA ILE A 298 -51.89 50.01 2.69
C ILE A 298 -50.55 50.60 3.09
N LEU A 299 -50.57 51.70 3.84
CA LEU A 299 -49.36 52.36 4.27
C LEU A 299 -48.58 51.48 5.25
N MET A 300 -49.29 50.80 6.16
CA MET A 300 -48.73 49.81 7.07
C MET A 300 -48.06 48.66 6.32
N GLN A 301 -48.73 48.13 5.28
CA GLN A 301 -48.20 47.06 4.43
C GLN A 301 -46.93 47.49 3.67
N ILE A 302 -46.90 48.71 3.15
CA ILE A 302 -45.72 49.27 2.47
C ILE A 302 -44.55 49.40 3.47
N LEU A 303 -44.81 49.87 4.67
CA LEU A 303 -43.78 50.02 5.71
C LEU A 303 -43.21 48.68 6.17
N LEU A 304 -44.06 47.66 6.37
CA LEU A 304 -43.63 46.30 6.69
C LEU A 304 -42.72 45.73 5.59
N PHE A 305 -43.12 45.91 4.33
CA PHE A 305 -42.34 45.43 3.20
C PHE A 305 -40.99 46.15 3.09
N LEU A 306 -40.96 47.48 3.25
CA LEU A 306 -39.72 48.26 3.26
C LEU A 306 -38.82 47.89 4.43
N GLY A 307 -39.38 47.67 5.62
CA GLY A 307 -38.67 47.21 6.81
C GLY A 307 -38.03 45.84 6.61
N TYR A 308 -38.81 44.87 6.11
CA TYR A 308 -38.31 43.54 5.74
C TYR A 308 -37.17 43.63 4.71
N SER A 309 -37.36 44.43 3.65
CA SER A 309 -36.35 44.63 2.61
C SER A 309 -35.06 45.25 3.18
N GLY A 310 -35.19 46.24 4.06
CA GLY A 310 -34.06 46.90 4.73
C GLY A 310 -33.28 45.96 5.65
N VAL A 311 -33.96 45.18 6.48
CA VAL A 311 -33.33 44.17 7.36
C VAL A 311 -32.59 43.13 6.53
N ARG A 312 -33.21 42.65 5.45
CA ARG A 312 -32.60 41.69 4.54
C ARG A 312 -31.38 42.26 3.82
N ALA A 313 -31.43 43.52 3.40
CA ALA A 313 -30.30 44.24 2.82
C ALA A 313 -29.13 44.34 3.82
N TRP A 314 -29.43 44.65 5.08
CA TRP A 314 -28.43 44.76 6.15
C TRP A 314 -27.73 43.42 6.43
N ILE A 315 -28.50 42.32 6.52
CA ILE A 315 -27.95 40.98 6.73
C ILE A 315 -27.03 40.58 5.57
N GLN A 316 -27.44 40.82 4.32
CA GLN A 316 -26.62 40.52 3.14
C GLN A 316 -25.32 41.34 3.12
N HIS A 317 -25.37 42.61 3.54
CA HIS A 317 -24.18 43.45 3.65
C HIS A 317 -23.23 42.95 4.75
N SER A 318 -23.76 42.50 5.90
CA SER A 318 -22.97 41.93 6.99
C SER A 318 -22.31 40.60 6.63
N GLN A 319 -22.96 39.75 5.84
CA GLN A 319 -22.38 38.48 5.39
C GLN A 319 -21.25 38.69 4.38
N ARG A 320 -21.41 39.66 3.47
CA ARG A 320 -20.35 40.03 2.52
C ARG A 320 -19.12 40.56 3.22
N THR A 321 -19.26 41.37 4.27
CA THR A 321 -18.12 41.92 5.01
C THR A 321 -17.37 40.85 5.82
N GLN A 322 -18.05 39.83 6.34
CA GLN A 322 -17.40 38.70 7.03
C GLN A 322 -16.62 37.75 6.10
N SER A 323 -16.95 37.66 4.80
CA SER A 323 -16.20 36.78 3.88
C SER A 323 -14.90 37.40 3.36
N TYR A 324 -14.61 38.66 3.67
CA TYR A 324 -13.37 39.35 3.30
C TYR A 324 -12.32 39.37 4.43
N PHE A 325 -12.65 38.84 5.61
CA PHE A 325 -11.73 38.63 6.74
C PHE A 325 -11.49 37.13 6.92
#